data_AF-M4CQB0-F1
#
_entry.id   AF-M4CQB0-F1
#
_cell.length_a   1.000
_cell.length_b   1.000
_cell.length_c   1.000
_cell.angle_alpha   90.00
_cell.angle_beta   90.00
_cell.angle_gamma   90.00
#
_symmetry.space_group_name_H-M   'P 1'
#
loop_
_entity.id
_entity.type
_entity.pdbx_description
1 polymer ?
#
loop_
_entity_poly.entity_id
_entity_poly.type
_entity_poly.pdbx_seq_one_letter_code
_entity_poly.pdbx_strand_id
1 'polypeptide(L)'
;MPPNAQHITVLRVVIREDFSRTLAERLVIDIEKVMRELDELPSRVIHKILLGEEKSEADGDNLMVTGKKSDMEKQREIINGWKRFSDRKKRNGIC
;
A
#
# COMPACT_ATOMS: atom_id res chain seq x y z
N MET A 1 4.77 0.80 16.43
CA MET A 1 5.98 0.50 15.65
C MET A 1 7.18 0.50 16.57
N PRO A 2 8.27 -0.25 16.27
CA PRO A 2 9.52 -0.13 17.01
C PRO A 2 10.06 1.32 16.96
N PRO A 3 10.93 1.72 17.91
CA PRO A 3 11.33 3.12 18.10
C PRO A 3 11.91 3.79 16.84
N ASN A 4 12.58 3.05 15.95
CA ASN A 4 13.13 3.60 14.71
C ASN A 4 12.15 3.60 13.51
N ALA A 5 10.86 3.29 13.72
CA ALA A 5 9.85 3.19 12.67
C ALA A 5 8.52 3.87 13.04
N GLN A 6 8.55 4.81 13.98
CA GLN A 6 7.34 5.47 14.50
C GLN A 6 6.56 6.27 13.45
N HIS A 7 7.24 6.78 12.42
CA HIS A 7 6.64 7.49 11.28
C HIS A 7 5.86 6.58 10.32
N ILE A 8 6.05 5.26 10.41
CA ILE A 8 5.36 4.30 9.54
C ILE A 8 4.05 3.89 10.20
N THR A 9 2.95 4.14 9.53
CA THR A 9 1.63 3.63 9.94
C THR A 9 1.28 2.44 9.08
N VAL A 10 0.87 1.33 9.71
CA VAL A 10 0.50 0.10 9.03
C VAL A 10 -0.97 -0.24 9.30
N LEU A 11 -1.67 -0.70 8.26
CA LEU A 11 -2.95 -1.36 8.40
C LEU A 11 -2.71 -2.87 8.36
N ARG A 12 -3.25 -3.59 9.35
CA ARG A 12 -3.11 -5.05 9.47
C ARG A 12 -4.49 -5.69 9.43
N VAL A 13 -4.69 -6.61 8.49
CA VAL A 13 -5.85 -7.49 8.45
C VAL A 13 -5.49 -8.83 9.09
N VAL A 14 -6.29 -9.28 10.06
CA VAL A 14 -6.11 -10.57 10.74
C VAL A 14 -7.11 -11.56 10.14
N ILE A 15 -6.60 -12.70 9.68
CA ILE A 15 -7.41 -13.77 9.09
C ILE A 15 -7.79 -14.76 10.19
N ARG A 16 -9.08 -14.98 10.39
CA ARG A 16 -9.64 -15.96 11.34
C ARG A 16 -10.18 -17.17 10.59
N GLU A 17 -10.54 -18.22 11.33
CA GLU A 17 -11.09 -19.47 10.77
C GLU A 17 -12.32 -19.23 9.88
N ASP A 18 -13.25 -18.36 10.30
CA ASP A 18 -14.47 -18.03 9.55
C ASP A 18 -14.23 -17.08 8.35
N PHE A 19 -13.00 -16.61 8.15
CA PHE A 19 -12.69 -15.69 7.07
C PHE A 19 -12.55 -16.45 5.75
N SER A 20 -13.68 -16.61 5.07
CA SER A 20 -13.77 -17.32 3.81
C SER A 20 -13.23 -16.52 2.62
N ARG A 21 -13.04 -17.20 1.48
CA ARG A 21 -12.61 -16.55 0.22
C ARG A 21 -13.57 -15.44 -0.21
N THR A 22 -14.87 -15.65 -0.06
CA THR A 22 -15.87 -14.66 -0.51
C THR A 22 -15.80 -13.37 0.31
N LEU A 23 -15.46 -13.44 1.59
CA LEU A 23 -15.21 -12.26 2.42
C LEU A 23 -13.91 -11.55 2.03
N ALA A 24 -12.87 -12.32 1.68
CA ALA A 24 -11.61 -11.75 1.19
C ALA A 24 -11.80 -10.97 -0.11
N GLU A 25 -12.52 -11.55 -1.07
CA GLU A 25 -12.82 -10.90 -2.35
C GLU A 25 -13.62 -9.60 -2.15
N ARG A 26 -14.64 -9.63 -1.28
CA ARG A 26 -15.41 -8.43 -0.91
C ARG A 26 -14.54 -7.36 -0.27
N LEU A 27 -13.67 -7.75 0.67
CA LEU A 27 -12.76 -6.81 1.34
C LEU A 27 -11.85 -6.09 0.34
N VAL A 28 -11.32 -6.79 -0.67
CA VAL A 28 -10.49 -6.18 -1.71
C VAL A 28 -11.30 -5.19 -2.54
N ILE A 29 -12.49 -5.58 -2.98
CA ILE A 29 -13.39 -4.70 -3.77
C ILE A 29 -13.74 -3.42 -2.97
N ASP A 30 -14.02 -3.56 -1.68
CA ASP A 30 -14.35 -2.44 -0.81
C ASP A 30 -13.16 -1.51 -0.60
N ILE A 31 -11.94 -2.04 -0.44
CA ILE A 31 -10.71 -1.23 -0.36
C ILE A 31 -10.52 -0.42 -1.65
N GLU A 32 -10.66 -1.05 -2.81
CA GLU A 32 -10.53 -0.36 -4.10
C GLU A 32 -11.59 0.73 -4.28
N LYS A 33 -12.81 0.50 -3.79
CA LYS A 33 -13.88 1.49 -3.83
C LYS A 33 -13.56 2.69 -2.95
N VAL A 34 -13.14 2.46 -1.70
CA VAL A 34 -12.77 3.54 -0.77
C VAL A 34 -11.57 4.33 -1.31
N MET A 35 -10.59 3.69 -1.96
CA MET A 35 -9.49 4.40 -2.59
C MET A 35 -9.97 5.39 -3.67
N ARG A 36 -10.90 4.96 -4.55
CA ARG A 36 -11.49 5.85 -5.56
C ARG A 36 -12.24 7.02 -4.94
N GLU A 37 -13.04 6.76 -3.90
CA GLU A 37 -13.76 7.81 -3.17
C GLU A 37 -12.80 8.81 -2.49
N LEU A 38 -11.68 8.34 -1.96
CA LEU A 38 -10.66 9.20 -1.35
C LEU A 38 -9.89 10.03 -2.39
N ASP A 39 -9.66 9.49 -3.58
CA ASP A 39 -9.02 10.21 -4.69
C ASP A 39 -9.92 11.33 -5.25
N GLU A 40 -11.23 11.15 -5.21
CA GLU A 40 -12.22 12.15 -5.65
C GLU A 40 -12.42 13.29 -4.64
N LEU A 41 -12.05 13.10 -3.37
CA LEU A 41 -12.15 14.12 -2.35
C LEU A 41 -10.91 15.02 -2.34
N PRO A 42 -11.06 16.36 -2.34
CA PRO A 42 -9.92 17.27 -2.27
C PRO A 42 -9.22 17.09 -0.92
N SER A 43 -8.10 16.36 -0.94
CA SER A 43 -6.90 16.29 -0.08
C SER A 43 -6.90 16.86 1.36
N ARG A 44 -8.04 17.01 2.04
CA ARG A 44 -8.09 17.43 3.45
C ARG A 44 -7.36 16.43 4.35
N VAL A 45 -7.25 15.17 3.92
CA VAL A 45 -6.53 14.11 4.61
C VAL A 45 -5.01 14.23 4.38
N ILE A 46 -4.56 14.58 3.17
CA ILE A 46 -3.14 14.81 2.88
C ILE A 46 -2.66 16.03 3.68
N HIS A 47 -3.45 17.11 3.71
CA HIS A 47 -3.14 18.24 4.57
C HIS A 47 -3.14 17.86 6.05
N LYS A 48 -4.11 17.10 6.57
CA LYS A 48 -4.10 16.75 8.01
C LYS A 48 -2.99 15.77 8.43
N ILE A 49 -2.48 14.94 7.53
CA ILE A 49 -1.36 14.03 7.80
C ILE A 49 0.00 14.75 7.68
N LEU A 50 0.12 15.73 6.78
CA LEU A 50 1.32 16.58 6.65
C LEU A 50 1.38 17.72 7.67
N LEU A 51 0.23 18.28 8.09
CA LEU A 51 0.13 19.41 9.05
C LEU A 51 0.11 18.92 10.50
N GLY A 52 1.11 18.14 10.89
CA GLY A 52 1.59 18.17 12.27
C GLY A 52 2.47 19.39 12.46
N GLU A 53 1.85 20.61 12.46
CA GLU A 53 2.49 21.93 12.60
C GLU A 53 3.48 22.23 11.44
N GLU A 54 3.54 23.35 10.72
CA GLU A 54 3.36 24.77 11.00
C GLU A 54 3.07 25.50 9.66
N LYS A 55 2.66 26.77 9.74
CA LYS A 55 2.28 27.67 8.63
C LYS A 55 3.32 27.76 7.49
N SER A 56 2.87 27.75 6.23
CA SER A 56 3.16 28.80 5.21
C SER A 56 2.58 28.43 3.84
N GLU A 57 2.35 29.49 3.06
CA GLU A 57 1.55 29.56 1.85
C GLU A 57 2.35 29.18 0.57
N ALA A 58 1.58 29.02 -0.51
CA ALA A 58 1.90 29.35 -1.91
C ALA A 58 2.62 28.31 -2.82
N ASP A 59 1.84 27.91 -3.83
CA ASP A 59 2.13 28.07 -5.27
C ASP A 59 2.82 26.94 -6.07
N GLY A 60 2.25 26.73 -7.27
CA GLY A 60 3.04 26.67 -8.50
C GLY A 60 3.68 25.36 -8.96
N ASP A 61 2.91 24.62 -9.76
CA ASP A 61 3.28 24.18 -11.12
C ASP A 61 4.19 22.95 -11.40
N ASN A 62 3.66 22.12 -12.31
CA ASN A 62 4.25 21.19 -13.28
C ASN A 62 5.69 20.65 -13.09
N LEU A 63 5.86 19.31 -12.99
CA LEU A 63 6.98 18.64 -13.70
C LEU A 63 6.84 17.11 -13.90
N MET A 64 6.96 16.72 -15.18
CA MET A 64 7.42 15.43 -15.74
C MET A 64 6.64 14.14 -15.45
N VAL A 65 5.80 13.81 -16.43
CA VAL A 65 5.49 12.42 -16.83
C VAL A 65 6.78 11.75 -17.30
N THR A 66 7.49 11.11 -16.37
CA THR A 66 8.44 10.03 -16.68
C THR A 66 7.66 8.72 -16.66
N GLY A 67 7.73 7.97 -17.77
CA GLY A 67 6.90 6.79 -18.03
C GLY A 67 6.79 5.86 -16.83
N LYS A 68 5.65 5.93 -16.13
CA LYS A 68 5.28 4.99 -15.08
C LYS A 68 5.17 3.63 -15.75
N LYS A 69 6.14 2.74 -15.47
CA LYS A 69 5.92 1.30 -15.60
C LYS A 69 4.55 0.99 -15.03
N SER A 70 3.70 0.33 -15.84
CA SER A 70 2.33 0.03 -15.45
C SER A 70 2.32 -0.63 -14.07
N ASP A 71 1.34 -0.30 -13.22
CA ASP A 71 1.32 -0.81 -11.85
C ASP A 71 1.32 -2.34 -11.78
N MET A 72 0.81 -2.98 -12.85
CA MET A 72 0.91 -4.42 -13.11
C MET A 72 2.34 -4.95 -13.17
N GLU A 73 3.28 -4.20 -13.74
CA GLU A 73 4.69 -4.61 -13.85
C GLU A 73 5.37 -4.58 -12.47
N LYS A 74 5.09 -3.55 -11.66
CA LYS A 74 5.57 -3.45 -10.27
C LYS A 74 5.03 -4.58 -9.40
N GLN A 75 3.73 -4.88 -9.53
CA GLN A 75 3.10 -6.00 -8.81
C GLN A 75 3.74 -7.33 -9.20
N ARG A 76 4.03 -7.56 -10.48
CA ARG A 76 4.71 -8.78 -10.96
C ARG A 76 6.13 -8.90 -10.42
N GLU A 77 6.90 -7.81 -10.36
CA GLU A 77 8.24 -7.81 -9.79
C GLU A 77 8.21 -8.19 -8.29
N ILE A 78 7.29 -7.59 -7.53
CA ILE A 78 7.07 -7.92 -6.12
C ILE A 78 6.71 -9.40 -5.98
N ILE A 79 5.66 -9.87 -6.66
CA ILE A 79 5.20 -11.28 -6.61
C ILE A 79 6.33 -12.25 -6.96
N ASN A 80 7.12 -11.95 -7.99
CA ASN A 80 8.26 -12.77 -8.38
C ASN A 80 9.37 -12.77 -7.32
N GLY A 81 9.62 -11.65 -6.65
CA GLY A 81 10.54 -11.57 -5.51
C GLY A 81 10.11 -12.48 -4.36
N TRP A 82 8.85 -12.43 -3.95
CA TRP A 82 8.28 -13.29 -2.90
C TRP A 82 8.28 -14.77 -3.31
N LYS A 83 7.96 -15.08 -4.57
CA LYS A 83 8.00 -16.45 -5.11
C LYS A 83 9.42 -17.02 -5.06
N ARG A 84 10.42 -16.26 -5.52
CA ARG A 84 11.84 -16.66 -5.45
C ARG A 84 12.31 -16.87 -4.01
N PHE A 85 11.89 -16.02 -3.08
CA PHE A 85 12.21 -16.17 -1.66
C PHE A 85 11.57 -17.44 -1.07
N SER A 86 10.30 -17.69 -1.37
CA SER A 86 9.59 -18.91 -0.95
C SER A 86 10.21 -20.18 -1.54
N ASP A 87 10.54 -20.17 -2.84
CA ASP A 87 11.16 -21.31 -3.53
C ASP A 87 12.60 -21.58 -3.04
N ARG A 88 13.34 -20.54 -2.63
CA ARG A 88 14.65 -20.70 -1.96
C ARG A 88 14.49 -21.27 -0.55
N LYS A 89 13.48 -20.82 0.21
CA LYS A 89 13.20 -21.36 1.54
C LYS A 89 12.77 -22.84 1.49
N LYS A 90 12.05 -23.26 0.44
CA LYS A 90 11.67 -24.67 0.19
C LYS A 90 12.86 -25.58 -0.14
N ARG A 91 14.00 -25.04 -0.59
CA ARG A 91 15.23 -25.82 -0.87
C ARG A 91 16.16 -25.95 0.33
N ASN A 92 15.91 -25.21 1.41
CA ASN A 92 16.71 -25.26 2.64
C ASN A 92 16.10 -26.21 3.69
N GLY A 93 15.15 -27.05 3.30
CA GLY A 93 14.80 -28.27 4.04
C GLY A 93 15.61 -29.43 3.47
N ILE A 94 16.67 -29.81 4.16
CA ILE A 94 17.47 -31.02 3.93
C ILE A 94 16.86 -32.18 4.74
N CYS A 95 17.01 -33.38 4.17
CA CYS A 95 16.54 -34.72 4.54
C CYS A 95 15.20 -35.13 3.91
#